data_AF-A0A955YYW3-F1
#
_entry.id   AF-A0A955YYW3-F1
#
_cell.length_a   1.000
_cell.length_b   1.000
_cell.length_c   1.000
_cell.angle_alpha   90.00
_cell.angle_beta   90.00
_cell.angle_gamma   90.00
#
_symmetry.space_group_name_H-M   'P 1'
#
loop_
_entity.id
_entity.type
_entity.pdbx_description
1 polymer ?
#
loop_
_entity_poly.entity_id
_entity_poly.type
_entity_poly.pdbx_seq_one_letter_code
_entity_poly.pdbx_strand_id
1 'polypeptide(L)'
;MAPSSVMNRLISLFIVAVFGSPLLAPPRAEAQSLIPAGHAFERTVSIAGADQSVHGLTTNPGTGDVYFIGQSGESVFHLATDGTLTKLFDTTGNYVGILTDLDFGPDGLLYAGHQQGGIDLIHRYDPINLTGPTTFAAVTGGDTAFGGGFDCDGNYYTSDSGNAIYRITPMSSVSTWSTDGWGDVEDITPAGSNEFLVTDGNPVGSTSATIFLTFPDGTRKDFATLAGSQIYSSAVDRVTGDVYVGSYSTGIVYRLRDADGDRDAQGSEVTQFAVGFGTNSVHSMAFGPTSDGGGGWSLYLGTPSKIFEINGFSAPTSTDCGDYWDDDGDGICELGEDVDQDGYCETIGSGTLRDCDDNDADTYEGAPVICSDSLKDNDCDGNDDLAEAACAAQVDMDGDGYCTVGSDDNDNGFCENGAGRDDCDDNDSNANP
;
A
#
# COMPACT_ATOMS: atom_id res chain seq x y z
N MET A 1 -73.86 -68.81 4.08
CA MET A 1 -74.87 -67.92 4.70
C MET A 1 -74.09 -66.82 5.40
N ALA A 2 -74.25 -65.56 4.97
CA ALA A 2 -73.58 -64.35 5.51
C ALA A 2 -74.32 -63.83 6.79
N PRO A 3 -73.97 -62.70 7.46
CA PRO A 3 -72.93 -61.67 7.19
C PRO A 3 -72.25 -60.98 8.43
N SER A 4 -71.45 -59.93 8.15
CA SER A 4 -71.13 -58.70 8.95
C SER A 4 -70.11 -58.80 10.10
N SER A 5 -68.92 -58.19 10.01
CA SER A 5 -68.48 -56.78 10.12
C SER A 5 -68.15 -56.35 11.55
N VAL A 6 -66.93 -55.86 11.82
CA VAL A 6 -66.62 -54.59 12.53
C VAL A 6 -65.11 -54.35 12.44
N MET A 7 -64.75 -53.14 12.00
CA MET A 7 -63.41 -52.55 12.01
C MET A 7 -62.88 -52.42 13.45
N ASN A 8 -61.60 -52.71 13.66
CA ASN A 8 -60.86 -52.16 14.80
C ASN A 8 -59.50 -51.65 14.32
N ARG A 9 -59.39 -50.33 14.12
CA ARG A 9 -58.12 -49.63 13.97
C ARG A 9 -57.63 -49.26 15.38
N LEU A 10 -56.58 -49.92 15.84
CA LEU A 10 -55.81 -49.45 16.99
C LEU A 10 -54.98 -48.24 16.56
N ILE A 11 -55.14 -47.15 17.31
CA ILE A 11 -54.30 -45.95 17.26
C ILE A 11 -53.01 -46.28 18.01
N SER A 12 -51.91 -46.47 17.29
CA SER A 12 -50.57 -46.50 17.88
C SER A 12 -50.05 -45.07 18.00
N LEU A 13 -49.91 -44.62 19.24
CA LEU A 13 -49.31 -43.36 19.64
C LEU A 13 -47.79 -43.42 19.35
N PHE A 14 -47.32 -42.69 18.33
CA PHE A 14 -45.89 -42.46 18.11
C PHE A 14 -45.41 -41.39 19.08
N ILE A 15 -44.66 -41.80 20.11
CA ILE A 15 -43.83 -40.90 20.91
C ILE A 15 -42.60 -40.56 20.05
N VAL A 16 -42.55 -39.34 19.53
CA VAL A 16 -41.32 -38.78 18.95
C VAL A 16 -40.41 -38.42 20.12
N ALA A 17 -39.40 -39.23 20.37
CA ALA A 17 -38.28 -38.85 21.23
C ALA A 17 -37.50 -37.75 20.50
N VAL A 18 -37.72 -36.50 20.89
CA VAL A 18 -36.84 -35.38 20.52
C VAL A 18 -35.53 -35.59 21.26
N PHE A 19 -34.54 -36.18 20.60
CA PHE A 19 -33.16 -36.08 21.04
C PHE A 19 -32.77 -34.61 20.89
N GLY A 20 -32.78 -33.89 22.01
CA GLY A 20 -32.15 -32.59 22.09
C GLY A 20 -30.66 -32.77 21.80
N SER A 21 -30.23 -32.42 20.60
CA SER A 21 -28.83 -32.18 20.30
C SER A 21 -28.31 -31.19 21.35
N PRO A 22 -27.20 -31.47 22.04
CA PRO A 22 -26.55 -30.41 22.78
C PRO A 22 -26.24 -29.32 21.75
N LEU A 23 -26.75 -28.11 21.98
CA LEU A 23 -26.19 -26.93 21.32
C LEU A 23 -24.70 -26.96 21.67
N LEU A 24 -23.89 -27.41 20.72
CA LEU A 24 -22.48 -27.11 20.70
C LEU A 24 -22.42 -25.59 20.73
N ALA A 25 -21.97 -25.05 21.86
CA ALA A 25 -21.53 -23.67 21.90
C ALA A 25 -20.58 -23.48 20.70
N PRO A 26 -20.68 -22.35 19.96
CA PRO A 26 -19.67 -22.06 18.96
C PRO A 26 -18.30 -22.18 19.63
N PRO A 27 -17.26 -22.70 18.92
CA PRO A 27 -15.92 -22.75 19.47
C PRO A 27 -15.62 -21.37 20.05
N ARG A 28 -15.23 -21.31 21.32
CA ARG A 28 -14.75 -20.07 21.92
C ARG A 28 -13.68 -19.54 20.96
N ALA A 29 -13.92 -18.39 20.36
CA ALA A 29 -12.86 -17.59 19.78
C ALA A 29 -11.75 -17.54 20.84
N GLU A 30 -10.50 -17.81 20.43
CA GLU A 30 -9.35 -17.38 21.23
C GLU A 30 -9.62 -15.91 21.57
N ALA A 31 -9.77 -15.59 22.84
CA ALA A 31 -10.33 -14.30 23.23
C ALA A 31 -9.28 -13.20 22.94
N GLN A 32 -9.26 -12.67 21.72
CA GLN A 32 -8.63 -11.39 21.44
C GLN A 32 -9.39 -10.34 22.25
N SER A 33 -8.71 -9.66 23.16
CA SER A 33 -9.36 -9.01 24.31
C SER A 33 -9.24 -7.49 24.33
N LEU A 34 -8.40 -6.92 23.48
CA LEU A 34 -8.24 -5.48 23.31
C LEU A 34 -8.30 -5.15 21.82
N ILE A 35 -9.31 -4.40 21.43
CA ILE A 35 -9.36 -3.57 20.22
C ILE A 35 -10.01 -2.25 20.67
N PRO A 36 -9.46 -1.07 20.34
CA PRO A 36 -10.01 0.19 20.81
C PRO A 36 -11.40 0.46 20.22
N ALA A 37 -12.19 1.28 20.92
CA ALA A 37 -13.49 1.69 20.41
C ALA A 37 -13.34 2.42 19.06
N GLY A 38 -14.19 2.07 18.09
CA GLY A 38 -14.09 2.54 16.70
C GLY A 38 -13.54 1.48 15.74
N HIS A 39 -12.93 0.41 16.26
CA HIS A 39 -12.40 -0.69 15.46
C HIS A 39 -13.06 -2.02 15.82
N ALA A 40 -13.04 -2.96 14.88
CA ALA A 40 -13.54 -4.32 15.10
C ALA A 40 -12.77 -5.34 14.25
N PHE A 41 -12.84 -6.61 14.64
CA PHE A 41 -12.45 -7.69 13.74
C PHE A 41 -13.53 -7.84 12.67
N GLU A 42 -13.19 -7.51 11.43
CA GLU A 42 -14.09 -7.70 10.30
C GLU A 42 -14.11 -9.17 9.90
N ARG A 43 -12.91 -9.73 9.67
CA ARG A 43 -12.79 -11.12 9.26
C ARG A 43 -11.57 -11.81 9.88
N THR A 44 -11.67 -13.13 9.96
CA THR A 44 -10.56 -14.01 10.30
C THR A 44 -10.58 -15.19 9.34
N VAL A 45 -9.54 -15.32 8.54
CA VAL A 45 -9.42 -16.39 7.55
C VAL A 45 -8.44 -17.42 8.06
N SER A 46 -8.90 -18.66 8.21
CA SER A 46 -8.03 -19.80 8.50
C SER A 46 -7.29 -20.19 7.24
N ILE A 47 -5.96 -20.26 7.32
CA ILE A 47 -5.10 -20.75 6.24
C ILE A 47 -4.64 -22.20 6.50
N ALA A 48 -5.24 -22.87 7.50
CA ALA A 48 -4.94 -24.26 7.85
C ALA A 48 -5.27 -25.24 6.71
N GLY A 49 -4.27 -26.01 6.26
CA GLY A 49 -4.42 -27.01 5.20
C GLY A 49 -3.31 -27.03 4.17
N ALA A 50 -2.41 -26.05 4.17
CA ALA A 50 -1.03 -26.36 3.83
C ALA A 50 -0.13 -26.18 5.06
N ASP A 51 1.13 -26.57 4.96
CA ASP A 51 2.12 -26.38 6.01
C ASP A 51 2.52 -24.88 6.10
N GLN A 52 1.53 -24.03 6.40
CA GLN A 52 1.52 -22.60 6.11
C GLN A 52 1.88 -21.78 7.33
N SER A 53 2.64 -20.74 7.08
CA SER A 53 2.75 -19.53 7.88
C SER A 53 2.53 -18.39 6.91
N VAL A 54 1.91 -17.29 7.33
CA VAL A 54 2.03 -16.04 6.57
C VAL A 54 3.46 -15.53 6.79
N HIS A 55 4.14 -15.21 5.71
CA HIS A 55 5.44 -14.52 5.71
C HIS A 55 5.17 -13.07 5.32
N GLY A 56 5.66 -12.56 4.19
CA GLY A 56 5.23 -11.26 3.65
C GLY A 56 3.76 -11.22 3.23
N LEU A 57 3.08 -10.11 3.52
CA LEU A 57 1.69 -9.85 3.19
C LEU A 57 1.55 -8.42 2.66
N THR A 58 0.75 -8.24 1.60
CA THR A 58 0.39 -6.92 1.07
C THR A 58 -1.05 -6.92 0.57
N THR A 59 -1.56 -5.74 0.26
CA THR A 59 -2.91 -5.53 -0.25
C THR A 59 -2.88 -4.87 -1.62
N ASN A 60 -3.88 -5.17 -2.45
CA ASN A 60 -4.14 -4.38 -3.65
C ASN A 60 -4.93 -3.12 -3.26
N PRO A 61 -4.39 -1.92 -3.48
CA PRO A 61 -5.05 -0.67 -3.09
C PRO A 61 -6.35 -0.41 -3.87
N GLY A 62 -6.50 -0.97 -5.08
CA GLY A 62 -7.70 -0.80 -5.91
C GLY A 62 -8.83 -1.78 -5.61
N THR A 63 -8.52 -2.97 -5.06
CA THR A 63 -9.54 -4.03 -4.85
C THR A 63 -9.74 -4.47 -3.40
N GLY A 64 -8.77 -4.22 -2.52
CA GLY A 64 -8.76 -4.76 -1.15
C GLY A 64 -8.40 -6.25 -1.08
N ASP A 65 -7.99 -6.85 -2.20
CA ASP A 65 -7.49 -8.22 -2.19
C ASP A 65 -6.15 -8.31 -1.47
N VAL A 66 -5.94 -9.40 -0.74
CA VAL A 66 -4.72 -9.63 0.02
C VAL A 66 -3.85 -10.65 -0.71
N TYR A 67 -2.56 -10.35 -0.86
CA TYR A 67 -1.56 -11.30 -1.35
C TYR A 67 -0.57 -11.60 -0.24
N PHE A 68 -0.10 -12.85 -0.20
CA PHE A 68 0.88 -13.22 0.81
C PHE A 68 1.75 -14.39 0.38
N ILE A 69 2.96 -14.44 0.93
CA ILE A 69 3.87 -15.58 0.82
C ILE A 69 3.49 -16.60 1.90
N GLY A 70 3.32 -17.85 1.49
CA GLY A 70 3.01 -18.98 2.34
C GLY A 70 3.87 -20.22 2.07
N GLN A 71 3.57 -21.32 2.77
CA GLN A 71 4.24 -22.62 2.65
C GLN A 71 5.78 -22.56 2.83
N SER A 72 6.24 -22.25 4.05
CA SER A 72 7.68 -22.11 4.37
C SER A 72 8.44 -21.10 3.48
N GLY A 73 7.74 -20.18 2.84
CA GLY A 73 8.35 -19.22 1.92
C GLY A 73 8.54 -19.77 0.50
N GLU A 74 7.57 -20.50 -0.05
CA GLU A 74 7.71 -21.11 -1.39
C GLU A 74 6.55 -20.82 -2.34
N SER A 75 5.42 -20.29 -1.87
CA SER A 75 4.22 -20.07 -2.68
C SER A 75 3.60 -18.71 -2.41
N VAL A 76 3.04 -18.10 -3.45
CA VAL A 76 2.26 -16.86 -3.34
C VAL A 76 0.77 -17.20 -3.42
N PHE A 77 0.02 -16.67 -2.48
CA PHE A 77 -1.42 -16.85 -2.34
C PHE A 77 -2.15 -15.53 -2.53
N HIS A 78 -3.40 -15.65 -2.96
CA HIS A 78 -4.36 -14.56 -3.09
C HIS A 78 -5.57 -14.89 -2.25
N LEU A 79 -5.97 -13.93 -1.42
CA LEU A 79 -7.16 -13.97 -0.61
C LEU A 79 -8.07 -12.84 -1.05
N ALA A 80 -9.10 -13.19 -1.81
CA ALA A 80 -10.10 -12.26 -2.30
C ALA A 80 -10.91 -11.64 -1.14
N THR A 81 -11.53 -10.49 -1.38
CA THR A 81 -12.42 -9.82 -0.41
C THR A 81 -13.56 -10.72 0.08
N ASP A 82 -14.10 -11.59 -0.78
CA ASP A 82 -15.15 -12.56 -0.43
C ASP A 82 -14.67 -13.74 0.45
N GLY A 83 -13.37 -13.80 0.78
CA GLY A 83 -12.75 -14.84 1.59
C GLY A 83 -12.25 -16.04 0.79
N THR A 84 -12.36 -16.02 -0.54
CA THR A 84 -11.81 -17.08 -1.40
C THR A 84 -10.29 -17.07 -1.35
N LEU A 85 -9.70 -18.18 -0.93
CA LEU A 85 -8.25 -18.39 -0.88
C LEU A 85 -7.79 -19.20 -2.10
N THR A 86 -6.91 -18.61 -2.90
CA THR A 86 -6.33 -19.21 -4.11
C THR A 86 -4.82 -19.25 -4.01
N LYS A 87 -4.20 -20.38 -4.36
CA LYS A 87 -2.75 -20.42 -4.59
C LYS A 87 -2.48 -19.94 -6.02
N LEU A 88 -1.72 -18.87 -6.19
CA LEU A 88 -1.40 -18.30 -7.51
C LEU A 88 -0.17 -18.95 -8.13
N PHE A 89 0.90 -19.06 -7.35
CA PHE A 89 2.19 -19.55 -7.81
C PHE A 89 2.74 -20.62 -6.88
N ASP A 90 3.31 -21.67 -7.45
CA ASP A 90 3.87 -22.84 -6.74
C ASP A 90 5.40 -22.85 -6.88
N THR A 91 6.13 -23.05 -5.79
CA THR A 91 7.61 -23.13 -5.78
C THR A 91 8.29 -21.93 -6.46
N THR A 92 7.93 -20.72 -6.05
CA THR A 92 8.45 -19.47 -6.63
C THR A 92 9.89 -19.13 -6.23
N GLY A 93 10.49 -19.93 -5.33
CA GLY A 93 11.88 -19.85 -4.94
C GLY A 93 12.11 -20.15 -3.46
N ASN A 94 13.36 -20.08 -3.00
CA ASN A 94 13.70 -20.12 -1.58
C ASN A 94 13.55 -18.69 -1.01
N TYR A 95 12.33 -18.25 -0.70
CA TYR A 95 12.20 -17.05 0.13
C TYR A 95 12.76 -17.36 1.51
N VAL A 96 13.32 -16.37 2.20
CA VAL A 96 13.95 -16.59 3.50
C VAL A 96 12.90 -16.52 4.61
N GLY A 97 11.93 -17.43 4.51
CA GLY A 97 10.92 -17.68 5.52
C GLY A 97 10.16 -16.43 5.93
N ILE A 98 10.00 -16.24 7.24
CA ILE A 98 9.16 -15.18 7.86
C ILE A 98 9.72 -13.77 7.71
N LEU A 99 10.93 -13.62 7.19
CA LEU A 99 11.63 -12.35 7.08
C LEU A 99 11.52 -11.76 5.66
N THR A 100 10.89 -12.47 4.71
CA THR A 100 10.73 -11.97 3.35
C THR A 100 9.40 -11.23 3.21
N ASP A 101 9.51 -9.96 2.86
CA ASP A 101 8.37 -9.12 2.50
C ASP A 101 7.83 -9.43 1.10
N LEU A 102 6.58 -9.03 0.91
CA LEU A 102 5.88 -9.07 -0.36
C LEU A 102 5.26 -7.71 -0.57
N ASP A 103 5.57 -7.05 -1.67
CA ASP A 103 5.13 -5.68 -1.94
C ASP A 103 4.28 -5.60 -3.19
N PHE A 104 3.21 -4.82 -3.14
CA PHE A 104 2.40 -4.52 -4.32
C PHE A 104 2.95 -3.23 -4.95
N GLY A 105 3.55 -3.35 -6.12
CA GLY A 105 4.19 -2.24 -6.82
C GLY A 105 3.20 -1.32 -7.54
N PRO A 106 3.64 -0.10 -7.91
CA PRO A 106 2.81 0.87 -8.64
C PRO A 106 2.46 0.40 -10.06
N ASP A 107 3.19 -0.56 -10.60
CA ASP A 107 2.92 -1.19 -11.90
C ASP A 107 1.89 -2.34 -11.82
N GLY A 108 1.30 -2.57 -10.65
CA GLY A 108 0.32 -3.64 -10.43
C GLY A 108 0.92 -5.04 -10.28
N LEU A 109 2.24 -5.14 -10.13
CA LEU A 109 2.96 -6.40 -9.94
C LEU A 109 3.32 -6.62 -8.47
N LEU A 110 3.52 -7.88 -8.08
CA LEU A 110 4.03 -8.24 -6.76
C LEU A 110 5.55 -8.35 -6.80
N TYR A 111 6.23 -7.86 -5.76
CA TYR A 111 7.68 -7.89 -5.61
C TYR A 111 8.08 -8.66 -4.35
N ALA A 112 9.12 -9.49 -4.44
CA ALA A 112 9.66 -10.21 -3.29
C ALA A 112 11.16 -10.50 -3.45
N GLY A 113 11.88 -10.42 -2.33
CA GLY A 113 13.29 -10.80 -2.24
C GLY A 113 13.48 -12.32 -2.31
N HIS A 114 14.47 -12.79 -3.06
CA HIS A 114 14.76 -14.20 -3.29
C HIS A 114 16.26 -14.45 -3.29
N GLN A 115 16.72 -15.39 -2.45
CA GLN A 115 18.14 -15.72 -2.38
C GLN A 115 18.50 -16.85 -3.37
N GLN A 116 19.44 -16.59 -4.28
CA GLN A 116 19.98 -17.62 -5.18
C GLN A 116 21.51 -17.62 -5.23
N GLY A 117 22.13 -18.59 -4.57
CA GLY A 117 23.57 -18.83 -4.69
C GLY A 117 24.44 -17.69 -4.12
N GLY A 118 23.99 -17.02 -3.06
CA GLY A 118 24.67 -15.87 -2.45
C GLY A 118 24.49 -14.56 -3.23
N ILE A 119 23.42 -14.47 -4.02
CA ILE A 119 22.97 -13.25 -4.67
C ILE A 119 21.52 -13.04 -4.26
N ASP A 120 21.21 -11.82 -3.88
CA ASP A 120 19.86 -11.38 -3.56
C ASP A 120 19.19 -10.90 -4.84
N LEU A 121 18.15 -11.61 -5.26
CA LEU A 121 17.36 -11.30 -6.43
C LEU A 121 16.04 -10.69 -5.98
N ILE A 122 15.63 -9.60 -6.60
CA ILE A 122 14.25 -9.12 -6.47
C ILE A 122 13.46 -9.71 -7.62
N HIS A 123 12.46 -10.52 -7.31
CA HIS A 123 11.55 -11.10 -8.28
C HIS A 123 10.24 -10.32 -8.33
N ARG A 124 9.65 -10.27 -9.52
CA ARG A 124 8.29 -9.76 -9.71
C ARG A 124 7.35 -10.76 -10.36
N TYR A 125 6.07 -10.66 -10.01
CA TYR A 125 4.98 -11.54 -10.42
C TYR A 125 3.80 -10.72 -10.90
N ASP A 126 3.13 -11.18 -11.95
CA ASP A 126 1.87 -10.60 -12.41
C ASP A 126 0.70 -11.40 -11.82
N PRO A 127 0.03 -10.89 -10.77
CA PRO A 127 -1.03 -11.63 -10.10
C PRO A 127 -2.30 -11.74 -10.94
N ILE A 128 -2.46 -10.94 -12.00
CA ILE A 128 -3.66 -10.92 -12.85
C ILE A 128 -3.50 -11.89 -14.01
N ASN A 129 -2.38 -11.79 -14.73
CA ASN A 129 -2.09 -12.66 -15.88
C ASN A 129 -1.42 -13.97 -15.47
N LEU A 130 -1.12 -14.15 -14.18
CA LEU A 130 -0.48 -15.34 -13.62
C LEU A 130 0.87 -15.65 -14.29
N THR A 131 1.69 -14.61 -14.49
CA THR A 131 3.03 -14.74 -15.08
C THR A 131 4.13 -14.40 -14.07
N GLY A 132 5.33 -14.96 -14.26
CA GLY A 132 6.46 -14.83 -13.34
C GLY A 132 6.85 -16.16 -12.66
N PRO A 133 7.87 -16.16 -11.77
CA PRO A 133 8.74 -15.03 -11.43
C PRO A 133 9.57 -14.52 -12.62
N THR A 134 9.79 -13.20 -12.67
CA THR A 134 10.86 -12.61 -13.47
C THR A 134 11.81 -11.84 -12.57
N THR A 135 13.11 -11.93 -12.84
CA THR A 135 14.10 -11.14 -12.10
C THR A 135 13.96 -9.68 -12.46
N PHE A 136 13.59 -8.86 -11.49
CA PHE A 136 13.57 -7.41 -11.60
C PHE A 136 14.97 -6.84 -11.42
N ALA A 137 15.69 -7.26 -10.38
CA ALA A 137 17.05 -6.78 -10.11
C ALA A 137 17.87 -7.82 -9.33
N ALA A 138 19.18 -7.61 -9.30
CA ALA A 138 20.12 -8.41 -8.53
C ALA A 138 21.00 -7.50 -7.67
N VAL A 139 20.92 -7.66 -6.36
CA VAL A 139 21.76 -6.99 -5.37
C VAL A 139 22.98 -7.88 -5.13
N THR A 140 24.14 -7.43 -5.59
CA THR A 140 25.39 -8.20 -5.50
C THR A 140 26.16 -7.82 -4.23
N GLY A 141 26.49 -8.81 -3.41
CA GLY A 141 27.21 -8.62 -2.14
C GLY A 141 26.34 -8.76 -0.90
N GLY A 142 25.02 -8.84 -1.06
CA GLY A 142 24.08 -9.20 0.00
C GLY A 142 24.04 -10.71 0.23
N ASP A 143 23.86 -11.09 1.50
CA ASP A 143 23.77 -12.48 1.92
C ASP A 143 22.31 -12.95 2.10
N THR A 144 21.29 -12.07 2.09
CA THR A 144 19.84 -12.38 2.04
C THR A 144 19.00 -11.07 2.00
N ALA A 145 18.07 -10.89 1.06
CA ALA A 145 17.08 -9.80 1.12
C ALA A 145 15.86 -10.15 1.98
N PHE A 146 15.48 -9.23 2.88
CA PHE A 146 14.43 -9.44 3.89
C PHE A 146 13.27 -8.45 3.70
N GLY A 147 13.52 -7.18 4.02
CA GLY A 147 12.54 -6.11 3.95
C GLY A 147 12.42 -5.50 2.55
N GLY A 148 11.23 -4.98 2.26
CA GLY A 148 10.90 -4.38 0.96
C GLY A 148 9.94 -3.22 1.09
N GLY A 149 10.06 -2.23 0.20
CA GLY A 149 9.14 -1.09 0.16
C GLY A 149 9.36 -0.23 -1.07
N PHE A 150 8.29 0.44 -1.55
CA PHE A 150 8.37 1.38 -2.66
C PHE A 150 8.33 2.83 -2.15
N ASP A 151 9.16 3.69 -2.75
CA ASP A 151 8.92 5.12 -2.68
C ASP A 151 7.91 5.56 -3.76
N CYS A 152 7.60 6.86 -3.77
CA CYS A 152 6.56 7.44 -4.62
C CYS A 152 7.01 7.53 -6.08
N ASP A 153 8.32 7.69 -6.31
CA ASP A 153 8.98 7.55 -7.62
C ASP A 153 8.93 6.11 -8.19
N GLY A 154 8.42 5.13 -7.44
CA GLY A 154 8.38 3.72 -7.81
C GLY A 154 9.75 3.01 -7.74
N ASN A 155 10.73 3.60 -7.05
CA ASN A 155 11.95 2.91 -6.69
C ASN A 155 11.67 1.90 -5.57
N TYR A 156 12.25 0.72 -5.70
CA TYR A 156 12.16 -0.32 -4.69
C TYR A 156 13.36 -0.26 -3.75
N TYR A 157 13.09 -0.27 -2.45
CA TYR A 157 14.09 -0.32 -1.39
C TYR A 157 14.07 -1.69 -0.77
N THR A 158 15.25 -2.24 -0.55
CA THR A 158 15.39 -3.57 0.05
C THR A 158 16.65 -3.66 0.88
N SER A 159 16.58 -4.43 1.96
CA SER A 159 17.73 -4.73 2.80
C SER A 159 18.51 -5.93 2.28
N ASP A 160 19.74 -6.07 2.77
CA ASP A 160 20.42 -7.37 2.83
C ASP A 160 20.59 -7.82 4.29
N SER A 161 21.12 -9.03 4.51
CA SER A 161 21.56 -9.49 5.82
C SER A 161 22.89 -8.86 6.27
N GLY A 162 23.37 -7.88 5.53
CA GLY A 162 24.55 -7.10 5.81
C GLY A 162 24.17 -5.87 6.62
N ASN A 163 24.74 -4.72 6.25
CA ASN A 163 24.51 -3.46 6.93
C ASN A 163 24.05 -2.37 5.95
N ALA A 164 23.40 -2.76 4.85
CA ALA A 164 23.02 -1.86 3.78
C ALA A 164 21.54 -1.98 3.41
N ILE A 165 21.00 -0.85 2.98
CA ILE A 165 19.73 -0.78 2.26
C ILE A 165 20.06 -0.31 0.84
N TYR A 166 19.44 -0.95 -0.14
CA TYR A 166 19.65 -0.70 -1.55
C TYR A 166 18.42 -0.05 -2.16
N ARG A 167 18.64 0.94 -3.02
CA ARG A 167 17.61 1.53 -3.89
C ARG A 167 17.72 0.92 -5.27
N ILE A 168 16.59 0.50 -5.82
CA ILE A 168 16.45 -0.10 -7.15
C ILE A 168 15.46 0.73 -7.95
N THR A 169 15.92 1.39 -9.00
CA THR A 169 15.04 2.22 -9.86
C THR A 169 14.06 1.35 -10.65
N PRO A 170 12.96 1.89 -11.20
CA PRO A 170 12.08 1.18 -12.14
C PRO A 170 12.81 0.54 -13.33
N MET A 171 13.96 1.10 -13.72
CA MET A 171 14.83 0.58 -14.78
C MET A 171 15.85 -0.48 -14.31
N SER A 172 15.64 -1.05 -13.11
CA SER A 172 16.47 -2.10 -12.49
C SER A 172 17.91 -1.68 -12.14
N SER A 173 18.23 -0.37 -12.14
CA SER A 173 19.51 0.14 -11.64
C SER A 173 19.58 0.02 -10.12
N VAL A 174 20.61 -0.65 -9.60
CA VAL A 174 20.83 -0.86 -8.16
C VAL A 174 21.91 0.08 -7.64
N SER A 175 21.63 0.74 -6.52
CA SER A 175 22.58 1.59 -5.79
C SER A 175 22.44 1.37 -4.28
N THR A 176 23.53 1.54 -3.53
CA THR A 176 23.44 1.57 -2.06
C THR A 176 22.84 2.91 -1.63
N TRP A 177 21.76 2.85 -0.87
CA TRP A 177 21.06 4.03 -0.37
C TRP A 177 21.51 4.39 1.04
N SER A 178 21.54 3.42 1.95
CA SER A 178 21.97 3.63 3.33
C SER A 178 22.92 2.54 3.81
N THR A 179 23.88 2.91 4.67
CA THR A 179 24.79 1.96 5.36
C THR A 179 24.90 2.27 6.86
N ASP A 180 23.97 3.08 7.37
CA ASP A 180 24.10 3.74 8.67
C ASP A 180 23.72 2.82 9.84
N GLY A 181 24.40 1.69 10.02
CA GLY A 181 24.27 0.86 11.22
C GLY A 181 23.07 -0.10 11.24
N TRP A 182 22.62 -0.54 10.06
CA TRP A 182 21.66 -1.64 9.89
C TRP A 182 22.25 -2.97 10.35
N GLY A 183 21.44 -3.80 11.02
CA GLY A 183 21.86 -5.12 11.50
C GLY A 183 20.96 -6.27 11.05
N ASP A 184 19.64 -6.10 11.16
CA ASP A 184 18.64 -7.11 10.82
C ASP A 184 17.35 -6.39 10.40
N VAL A 185 17.35 -5.81 9.20
CA VAL A 185 16.18 -5.06 8.70
C VAL A 185 15.10 -6.04 8.28
N GLU A 186 13.97 -5.96 8.97
CA GLU A 186 12.83 -6.87 8.84
C GLU A 186 11.79 -6.34 7.86
N ASP A 187 11.52 -5.02 7.89
CA ASP A 187 10.45 -4.38 7.12
C ASP A 187 10.86 -2.93 6.76
N ILE A 188 10.47 -2.47 5.58
CA ILE A 188 10.68 -1.11 5.07
C ILE A 188 9.31 -0.54 4.68
N THR A 189 8.66 0.13 5.62
CA THR A 189 7.32 0.64 5.41
C THR A 189 7.36 2.10 4.97
N PRO A 190 6.73 2.48 3.85
CA PRO A 190 6.63 3.88 3.43
C PRO A 190 5.92 4.72 4.51
N ALA A 191 6.49 5.89 4.82
CA ALA A 191 6.05 6.75 5.92
C ALA A 191 5.70 8.20 5.49
N GLY A 192 6.01 8.59 4.26
CA GLY A 192 5.82 9.94 3.71
C GLY A 192 6.76 10.18 2.53
N SER A 193 6.97 11.45 2.12
CA SER A 193 7.75 11.92 0.95
C SER A 193 9.14 11.27 0.82
N ASN A 194 9.16 10.08 0.22
CA ASN A 194 10.34 9.23 0.08
C ASN A 194 11.04 8.91 1.43
N GLU A 195 10.27 8.92 2.52
CA GLU A 195 10.69 8.51 3.86
C GLU A 195 10.19 7.11 4.17
N PHE A 196 10.97 6.38 4.97
CA PHE A 196 10.59 5.05 5.40
C PHE A 196 10.71 4.88 6.90
N LEU A 197 9.77 4.14 7.45
CA LEU A 197 9.91 3.49 8.74
C LEU A 197 10.58 2.14 8.50
N VAL A 198 11.85 2.05 8.89
CA VAL A 198 12.63 0.82 8.78
C VAL A 198 12.63 0.12 10.12
N THR A 199 12.04 -1.07 10.14
CA THR A 199 12.05 -1.94 11.32
C THR A 199 13.35 -2.75 11.32
N ASP A 200 14.24 -2.48 12.27
CA ASP A 200 15.46 -3.27 12.49
C ASP A 200 15.29 -4.13 13.76
N GLY A 201 15.21 -5.44 13.57
CA GLY A 201 15.04 -6.43 14.64
C GLY A 201 16.24 -6.50 15.58
N ASN A 202 17.43 -6.15 15.10
CA ASN A 202 18.67 -6.24 15.85
C ASN A 202 19.74 -5.26 15.31
N PRO A 203 19.56 -3.95 15.53
CA PRO A 203 20.45 -2.94 14.96
C PRO A 203 21.86 -3.07 15.53
N VAL A 204 22.87 -2.70 14.73
CA VAL A 204 24.27 -2.85 15.12
C VAL A 204 24.57 -2.08 16.41
N GLY A 205 24.98 -2.81 17.44
CA GLY A 205 25.30 -2.24 18.75
C GLY A 205 24.11 -2.09 19.70
N SER A 206 22.92 -2.55 19.31
CA SER A 206 21.73 -2.65 20.16
C SER A 206 21.41 -4.12 20.47
N THR A 207 20.54 -4.33 21.47
CA THR A 207 19.89 -5.62 21.74
C THR A 207 18.36 -5.49 21.72
N SER A 208 17.85 -4.32 21.34
CA SER A 208 16.43 -4.03 21.26
C SER A 208 16.09 -3.70 19.81
N ALA A 209 15.03 -4.31 19.33
CA ALA A 209 14.48 -3.95 18.04
C ALA A 209 14.00 -2.50 18.06
N THR A 210 14.31 -1.79 16.97
CA THR A 210 14.13 -0.35 16.85
C THR A 210 13.52 -0.05 15.50
N ILE A 211 12.56 0.86 15.49
CA ILE A 211 12.00 1.43 14.27
C ILE A 211 12.73 2.74 14.05
N PHE A 212 13.29 2.90 12.87
CA PHE A 212 13.98 4.11 12.46
C PHE A 212 13.12 4.87 11.48
N LEU A 213 12.98 6.17 11.68
CA LEU A 213 12.57 7.06 10.61
C LEU A 213 13.80 7.31 9.72
N THR A 214 13.65 7.13 8.42
CA THR A 214 14.72 7.27 7.45
C THR A 214 14.35 8.31 6.41
N PHE A 215 15.33 9.12 6.04
CA PHE A 215 15.16 10.28 5.18
C PHE A 215 15.64 9.97 3.75
N PRO A 216 15.21 10.73 2.73
CA PRO A 216 15.56 10.46 1.33
C PRO A 216 17.06 10.40 1.05
N ASP A 217 17.88 11.09 1.86
CA ASP A 217 19.35 11.08 1.77
C ASP A 217 20.01 9.82 2.35
N GLY A 218 19.22 8.88 2.89
CA GLY A 218 19.67 7.63 3.48
C GLY A 218 20.11 7.74 4.95
N THR A 219 19.97 8.91 5.58
CA THR A 219 20.18 9.08 7.02
C THR A 219 18.98 8.60 7.81
N ARG A 220 19.17 8.38 9.13
CA ARG A 220 18.11 7.87 10.00
C ARG A 220 18.08 8.51 11.38
N LYS A 221 16.91 8.47 12.01
CA LYS A 221 16.65 8.83 13.42
C LYS A 221 15.90 7.68 14.09
N ASP A 222 16.16 7.44 15.38
CA ASP A 222 15.33 6.55 16.19
C ASP A 222 13.89 7.10 16.21
N PHE A 223 12.93 6.32 15.74
CA PHE A 223 11.50 6.67 15.82
C PHE A 223 10.87 6.02 17.05
N ALA A 224 11.10 4.73 17.28
CA ALA A 224 10.61 4.06 18.49
C ALA A 224 11.47 2.85 18.85
N THR A 225 11.61 2.59 20.16
CA THR A 225 12.27 1.38 20.67
C THR A 225 11.30 0.57 21.52
N LEU A 226 11.07 -0.69 21.14
CA LEU A 226 10.19 -1.61 21.86
C LEU A 226 11.01 -2.66 22.62
N ALA A 227 11.47 -2.28 23.81
CA ALA A 227 12.35 -3.11 24.63
C ALA A 227 11.75 -4.49 24.94
N GLY A 228 12.53 -5.55 24.69
CA GLY A 228 12.14 -6.94 25.00
C GLY A 228 11.14 -7.56 24.01
N SER A 229 10.89 -6.90 22.88
CA SER A 229 10.06 -7.41 21.80
C SER A 229 10.90 -7.62 20.54
N GLN A 230 10.79 -8.79 19.92
CA GLN A 230 11.11 -8.94 18.49
C GLN A 230 9.92 -8.41 17.68
N ILE A 231 10.19 -7.49 16.77
CA ILE A 231 9.22 -6.90 15.84
C ILE A 231 9.66 -7.26 14.44
N TYR A 232 8.71 -7.68 13.60
CA TYR A 232 9.00 -8.14 12.23
C TYR A 232 8.28 -7.32 11.17
N SER A 233 7.29 -6.53 11.55
CA SER A 233 6.58 -5.73 10.58
C SER A 233 5.93 -4.51 11.18
N SER A 234 5.81 -3.49 10.35
CA SER A 234 5.11 -2.24 10.60
C SER A 234 4.10 -1.96 9.49
N ALA A 235 3.10 -1.14 9.81
CA ALA A 235 2.13 -0.66 8.82
C ALA A 235 1.68 0.75 9.25
N VAL A 236 1.52 1.67 8.29
CA VAL A 236 1.17 3.07 8.56
C VAL A 236 -0.29 3.32 8.19
N ASP A 237 -1.05 3.88 9.13
CA ASP A 237 -2.36 4.48 8.82
C ASP A 237 -2.11 5.87 8.24
N ARG A 238 -2.14 5.95 6.91
CA ARG A 238 -1.86 7.20 6.17
C ARG A 238 -2.82 8.34 6.50
N VAL A 239 -4.02 8.05 7.01
CA VAL A 239 -4.97 9.10 7.40
C VAL A 239 -4.53 9.83 8.66
N THR A 240 -3.91 9.12 9.60
CA THR A 240 -3.59 9.66 10.92
C THR A 240 -2.09 9.79 11.19
N GLY A 241 -1.25 9.21 10.34
CA GLY A 241 0.20 9.08 10.58
C GLY A 241 0.56 8.04 11.65
N ASP A 242 -0.42 7.32 12.21
CA ASP A 242 -0.14 6.33 13.26
C ASP A 242 0.57 5.10 12.68
N VAL A 243 1.60 4.64 13.39
CA VAL A 243 2.36 3.45 13.01
C VAL A 243 1.90 2.27 13.85
N TYR A 244 1.56 1.17 13.21
CA TYR A 244 1.18 -0.08 13.84
C TYR A 244 2.33 -1.06 13.74
N VAL A 245 2.70 -1.68 14.86
CA VAL A 245 3.90 -2.53 14.93
C VAL A 245 3.55 -3.89 15.52
N GLY A 246 3.90 -4.93 14.77
CA GLY A 246 3.63 -6.31 15.11
C GLY A 246 4.75 -6.93 15.91
N SER A 247 4.48 -7.30 17.17
CA SER A 247 5.42 -8.07 17.96
C SER A 247 5.29 -9.56 17.68
N TYR A 248 6.32 -10.13 17.03
CA TYR A 248 6.46 -11.56 16.88
C TYR A 248 6.44 -12.26 18.24
N SER A 249 7.34 -11.87 19.13
CA SER A 249 7.57 -12.56 20.41
C SER A 249 6.35 -12.54 21.36
N THR A 250 5.55 -11.47 21.36
CA THR A 250 4.46 -11.31 22.34
C THR A 250 3.07 -11.49 21.74
N GLY A 251 2.89 -11.35 20.43
CA GLY A 251 1.58 -11.34 19.79
C GLY A 251 0.76 -10.10 20.11
N ILE A 252 1.44 -8.98 20.35
CA ILE A 252 0.84 -7.67 20.59
C ILE A 252 1.06 -6.82 19.33
N VAL A 253 0.03 -6.09 18.94
CA VAL A 253 0.12 -5.01 17.97
C VAL A 253 0.16 -3.72 18.77
N TYR A 254 1.24 -2.97 18.64
CA TYR A 254 1.38 -1.64 19.22
C TYR A 254 0.88 -0.60 18.22
N ARG A 255 0.34 0.51 18.73
CA ARG A 255 0.15 1.77 18.00
C ARG A 255 1.15 2.76 18.53
N LEU A 256 1.94 3.33 17.64
CA LEU A 256 2.87 4.42 17.88
C LEU A 256 2.25 5.67 17.26
N ARG A 257 2.15 6.72 18.05
CA ARG A 257 1.60 8.00 17.62
C ARG A 257 2.55 9.10 18.02
N ASP A 258 3.12 9.80 17.05
CA ASP A 258 3.81 11.06 17.30
C ASP A 258 2.77 12.12 17.70
N ALA A 259 2.58 12.31 19.00
CA ALA A 259 1.49 13.15 19.52
C ALA A 259 1.93 14.60 19.71
N ASP A 260 3.24 14.87 19.71
CA ASP A 260 3.81 16.19 19.90
C ASP A 260 4.58 16.73 18.68
N GLY A 261 4.64 15.96 17.60
CA GLY A 261 5.17 16.37 16.29
C GLY A 261 6.70 16.38 16.23
N ASP A 262 7.37 15.67 17.13
CA ASP A 262 8.83 15.67 17.22
C ASP A 262 9.51 14.61 16.35
N ARG A 263 8.71 13.87 15.57
CA ARG A 263 9.11 12.82 14.64
C ARG A 263 9.75 11.64 15.35
N ASP A 264 9.25 11.32 16.55
CA ASP A 264 9.42 10.03 17.20
C ASP A 264 8.18 9.64 18.03
N ALA A 265 8.18 8.43 18.59
CA ALA A 265 7.07 7.91 19.38
C ALA A 265 7.60 7.19 20.62
N GLN A 266 7.55 7.86 21.77
CA GLN A 266 8.13 7.39 23.02
C GLN A 266 7.15 7.41 24.20
N GLY A 267 7.40 6.54 25.18
CA GLY A 267 6.69 6.57 26.45
C GLY A 267 5.16 6.43 26.32
N SER A 268 4.42 7.52 26.52
CA SER A 268 2.95 7.54 26.45
C SER A 268 2.38 7.45 25.04
N GLU A 269 3.21 7.66 24.03
CA GLU A 269 2.86 7.59 22.59
C GLU A 269 2.79 6.15 22.07
N VAL A 270 3.37 5.22 22.85
CA VAL A 270 3.35 3.80 22.56
C VAL A 270 2.22 3.15 23.34
N THR A 271 1.20 2.67 22.63
CA THR A 271 0.02 2.03 23.23
C THR A 271 -0.22 0.65 22.65
N GLN A 272 -0.88 -0.23 23.41
CA GLN A 272 -1.32 -1.52 22.87
C GLN A 272 -2.60 -1.30 22.07
N PHE A 273 -2.55 -1.63 20.78
CA PHE A 273 -3.71 -1.56 19.89
C PHE A 273 -4.51 -2.85 19.95
N ALA A 274 -3.88 -3.98 19.65
CA ALA A 274 -4.52 -5.29 19.63
C ALA A 274 -3.69 -6.36 20.32
N VAL A 275 -4.36 -7.28 21.03
CA VAL A 275 -3.68 -8.37 21.78
C VAL A 275 -4.42 -9.69 21.63
N GLY A 276 -3.68 -10.78 21.88
CA GLY A 276 -4.24 -12.13 21.93
C GLY A 276 -4.01 -12.93 20.65
N PHE A 277 -3.01 -12.55 19.84
CA PHE A 277 -2.59 -13.32 18.66
C PHE A 277 -1.72 -14.53 19.01
N GLY A 278 -1.18 -14.58 20.23
CA GLY A 278 -0.28 -15.63 20.71
C GLY A 278 1.20 -15.25 20.56
N THR A 279 2.08 -15.91 21.29
CA THR A 279 3.54 -15.70 21.14
C THR A 279 4.01 -16.28 19.81
N ASN A 280 5.04 -15.69 19.20
CA ASN A 280 5.60 -16.09 17.91
C ASN A 280 4.56 -16.07 16.79
N SER A 281 3.77 -15.00 16.70
CA SER A 281 2.54 -15.01 15.89
C SER A 281 2.34 -13.84 14.94
N VAL A 282 2.72 -12.59 15.26
CA VAL A 282 2.57 -11.50 14.28
C VAL A 282 3.79 -11.49 13.38
N HIS A 283 3.61 -11.83 12.10
CA HIS A 283 4.70 -11.97 11.13
C HIS A 283 4.79 -10.79 10.17
N SER A 284 3.66 -10.42 9.57
CA SER A 284 3.57 -9.32 8.62
C SER A 284 2.24 -8.61 8.77
N MET A 285 2.22 -7.33 8.44
CA MET A 285 1.03 -6.50 8.47
C MET A 285 0.98 -5.61 7.24
N ALA A 286 -0.21 -5.24 6.81
CA ALA A 286 -0.40 -4.24 5.77
C ALA A 286 -1.70 -3.48 5.99
N PHE A 287 -1.73 -2.23 5.53
CA PHE A 287 -2.99 -1.49 5.36
C PHE A 287 -3.55 -1.72 3.96
N GLY A 288 -4.87 -1.68 3.86
CA GLY A 288 -5.57 -1.74 2.57
C GLY A 288 -7.07 -1.49 2.70
N PRO A 289 -7.77 -1.38 1.55
CA PRO A 289 -9.22 -1.31 1.54
C PRO A 289 -9.85 -2.47 2.32
N THR A 290 -10.93 -2.18 3.04
CA THR A 290 -11.66 -3.22 3.80
C THR A 290 -12.35 -4.21 2.87
N SER A 291 -12.45 -5.47 3.30
CA SER A 291 -13.13 -6.52 2.53
C SER A 291 -14.66 -6.41 2.52
N ASP A 292 -15.25 -5.56 3.37
CA ASP A 292 -16.70 -5.40 3.49
C ASP A 292 -17.32 -4.52 2.38
N GLY A 293 -16.49 -3.85 1.56
CA GLY A 293 -16.91 -2.96 0.48
C GLY A 293 -17.50 -1.62 0.94
N GLY A 294 -17.37 -1.29 2.23
CA GLY A 294 -17.90 -0.08 2.87
C GLY A 294 -17.11 1.20 2.62
N GLY A 295 -16.07 1.16 1.77
CA GLY A 295 -15.23 2.31 1.44
C GLY A 295 -14.29 2.75 2.57
N GLY A 296 -14.14 1.93 3.62
CA GLY A 296 -13.15 2.13 4.68
C GLY A 296 -11.88 1.31 4.46
N TRP A 297 -10.98 1.37 5.42
CA TRP A 297 -9.71 0.63 5.39
C TRP A 297 -9.58 -0.29 6.60
N SER A 298 -8.67 -1.24 6.46
CA SER A 298 -8.38 -2.27 7.45
C SER A 298 -6.88 -2.44 7.64
N LEU A 299 -6.50 -2.78 8.86
CA LEU A 299 -5.21 -3.37 9.18
C LEU A 299 -5.32 -4.89 9.01
N TYR A 300 -4.54 -5.44 8.09
CA TYR A 300 -4.41 -6.87 7.86
C TYR A 300 -3.20 -7.41 8.61
N LEU A 301 -3.37 -8.55 9.29
CA LEU A 301 -2.31 -9.17 10.09
C LEU A 301 -2.14 -10.64 9.72
N GLY A 302 -0.94 -10.98 9.27
CA GLY A 302 -0.49 -12.33 8.99
C GLY A 302 0.04 -13.04 10.23
N THR A 303 -0.42 -14.27 10.44
CA THR A 303 0.06 -15.15 11.52
C THR A 303 0.36 -16.56 11.01
N PRO A 304 0.95 -17.46 11.82
CA PRO A 304 1.20 -18.83 11.39
C PRO A 304 -0.02 -19.61 10.89
N SER A 305 -1.25 -19.25 11.25
CA SER A 305 -2.42 -20.06 10.87
C SER A 305 -3.63 -19.28 10.40
N LYS A 306 -3.56 -17.94 10.49
CA LYS A 306 -4.68 -17.06 10.22
C LYS A 306 -4.21 -15.75 9.61
N ILE A 307 -5.07 -15.17 8.78
CA ILE A 307 -5.05 -13.74 8.48
C ILE A 307 -6.20 -13.09 9.26
N PHE A 308 -5.88 -12.04 10.00
CA PHE A 308 -6.86 -11.20 10.68
C PHE A 308 -7.05 -9.90 9.92
N GLU A 309 -8.28 -9.41 9.86
CA GLU A 309 -8.62 -8.08 9.36
C GLU A 309 -9.26 -7.29 10.50
N ILE A 310 -8.68 -6.14 10.83
CA ILE A 310 -9.22 -5.19 11.79
C ILE A 310 -9.68 -3.96 11.02
N ASN A 311 -10.98 -3.70 10.98
CA ASN A 311 -11.57 -2.55 10.27
C ASN A 311 -11.80 -1.36 11.20
N GLY A 312 -12.41 -0.30 10.64
CA GLY A 312 -12.73 0.94 11.34
C GLY A 312 -11.71 2.05 11.08
N PHE A 313 -10.87 1.90 10.05
CA PHE A 313 -10.02 2.97 9.56
C PHE A 313 -10.73 3.71 8.43
N SER A 314 -10.50 5.01 8.35
CA SER A 314 -10.97 5.81 7.21
C SER A 314 -10.16 5.46 5.98
N ALA A 315 -10.75 5.60 4.79
CA ALA A 315 -9.93 5.61 3.59
C ALA A 315 -8.99 6.82 3.59
N PRO A 316 -7.73 6.65 3.14
CA PRO A 316 -6.95 7.77 2.68
C PRO A 316 -7.72 8.42 1.53
N THR A 317 -7.61 9.73 1.45
CA THR A 317 -8.29 10.53 0.43
C THR A 317 -7.65 10.37 -0.94
N SER A 318 -6.45 9.78 -0.99
CA SER A 318 -5.71 9.37 -2.16
C SER A 318 -5.08 7.99 -1.98
N THR A 319 -4.98 7.24 -3.08
CA THR A 319 -4.23 5.97 -3.13
C THR A 319 -2.76 6.16 -3.55
N ASP A 320 -2.41 7.40 -3.85
CA ASP A 320 -1.07 7.92 -4.04
C ASP A 320 -0.38 8.10 -2.66
N CYS A 321 0.91 8.43 -2.65
CA CYS A 321 1.59 8.97 -1.49
C CYS A 321 1.04 10.32 -0.98
N GLY A 322 0.31 11.09 -1.79
CA GLY A 322 0.10 12.54 -1.64
C GLY A 322 -1.12 13.10 -0.89
N ASP A 323 -1.56 12.57 0.26
CA ASP A 323 -2.71 13.21 0.96
C ASP A 323 -2.35 14.42 1.84
N TYR A 324 -1.11 14.47 2.35
CA TYR A 324 -0.69 15.43 3.40
C TYR A 324 0.69 16.01 3.17
N TRP A 325 1.33 15.69 2.05
CA TRP A 325 2.71 16.02 1.79
C TRP A 325 2.79 16.78 0.47
N ASP A 326 3.62 17.81 0.41
CA ASP A 326 3.87 18.61 -0.79
C ASP A 326 4.99 17.91 -1.57
N ASP A 327 4.62 16.88 -2.33
CA ASP A 327 5.57 15.91 -2.88
C ASP A 327 6.43 16.51 -4.03
N ASP A 328 5.95 17.55 -4.72
CA ASP A 328 6.68 18.27 -5.76
C ASP A 328 7.31 19.62 -5.31
N GLY A 329 6.94 20.12 -4.14
CA GLY A 329 7.52 21.29 -3.49
C GLY A 329 6.94 22.64 -3.94
N ASP A 330 5.72 22.65 -4.48
CA ASP A 330 5.03 23.86 -4.94
C ASP A 330 4.26 24.60 -3.81
N GLY A 331 4.11 23.96 -2.65
CA GLY A 331 3.44 24.48 -1.47
C GLY A 331 1.96 24.08 -1.36
N ILE A 332 1.47 23.18 -2.21
CA ILE A 332 0.10 22.67 -2.24
C ILE A 332 0.17 21.14 -2.08
N CYS A 333 -0.83 20.57 -1.41
CA CYS A 333 -1.02 19.12 -1.39
C CYS A 333 -2.45 18.78 -1.81
N GLU A 334 -2.76 17.50 -2.03
CA GLU A 334 -4.10 17.08 -2.43
C GLU A 334 -5.21 17.52 -1.43
N LEU A 335 -4.88 17.73 -0.15
CA LEU A 335 -5.81 18.20 0.90
C LEU A 335 -5.40 19.49 1.65
N GLY A 336 -4.46 20.28 1.13
CA GLY A 336 -4.05 21.47 1.86
C GLY A 336 -2.98 22.31 1.17
N GLU A 337 -2.36 23.18 1.97
CA GLU A 337 -1.22 24.00 1.57
C GLU A 337 -0.10 23.78 2.62
N ASP A 338 1.14 23.61 2.16
CA ASP A 338 2.36 23.57 2.97
C ASP A 338 2.84 25.03 3.19
N VAL A 339 2.24 25.66 4.19
CA VAL A 339 2.42 27.10 4.43
C VAL A 339 3.79 27.42 5.03
N ASP A 340 4.44 26.48 5.71
CA ASP A 340 5.74 26.66 6.34
C ASP A 340 6.91 25.96 5.64
N GLN A 341 6.64 25.33 4.50
CA GLN A 341 7.61 24.74 3.57
C GLN A 341 8.45 23.65 4.22
N ASP A 342 7.81 22.85 5.07
CA ASP A 342 8.46 21.74 5.76
C ASP A 342 8.15 20.37 5.11
N GLY A 343 7.38 20.39 4.02
CA GLY A 343 6.89 19.26 3.26
C GLY A 343 5.52 18.77 3.70
N TYR A 344 4.94 19.28 4.78
CA TYR A 344 3.69 18.78 5.37
C TYR A 344 2.54 19.80 5.31
N CYS A 345 1.42 19.40 4.72
CA CYS A 345 0.20 20.21 4.71
C CYS A 345 -0.54 20.15 6.06
N GLU A 346 -0.21 21.08 6.97
CA GLU A 346 -0.84 21.20 8.30
C GLU A 346 -2.35 21.55 8.28
N THR A 347 -2.88 22.03 7.15
CA THR A 347 -4.16 22.78 7.12
C THR A 347 -5.32 22.10 6.37
N ILE A 348 -5.69 20.90 6.81
CA ILE A 348 -6.85 20.17 6.26
C ILE A 348 -8.14 20.99 6.40
N GLY A 349 -8.74 21.39 5.28
CA GLY A 349 -10.06 22.03 5.21
C GLY A 349 -10.09 23.56 5.41
N SER A 350 -8.93 24.23 5.36
CA SER A 350 -8.84 25.70 5.29
C SER A 350 -8.48 26.22 3.90
N GLY A 351 -7.77 25.42 3.09
CA GLY A 351 -7.37 25.76 1.72
C GLY A 351 -8.50 25.54 0.72
N THR A 352 -8.59 26.40 -0.29
CA THR A 352 -9.47 26.22 -1.46
C THR A 352 -8.72 25.68 -2.67
N LEU A 353 -7.44 25.34 -2.49
CA LEU A 353 -6.56 24.80 -3.51
C LEU A 353 -6.27 23.34 -3.13
N ARG A 354 -6.21 22.48 -4.13
CA ARG A 354 -5.94 21.05 -4.02
C ARG A 354 -5.01 20.67 -5.14
N ASP A 355 -3.97 19.94 -4.81
CA ASP A 355 -3.15 19.30 -5.82
C ASP A 355 -3.96 18.18 -6.49
N CYS A 356 -3.90 18.08 -7.83
CA CYS A 356 -4.51 16.95 -8.55
C CYS A 356 -3.48 16.02 -9.20
N ASP A 357 -2.19 16.38 -9.17
CA ASP A 357 -1.04 15.56 -9.52
C ASP A 357 0.19 16.02 -8.69
N ASP A 358 0.26 15.53 -7.44
CA ASP A 358 1.23 15.89 -6.38
C ASP A 358 2.71 15.57 -6.74
N ASN A 359 2.97 15.12 -7.97
CA ASN A 359 4.29 14.90 -8.54
C ASN A 359 4.68 15.98 -9.57
N ASP A 360 3.82 16.96 -9.82
CA ASP A 360 4.03 18.02 -10.81
C ASP A 360 3.62 19.41 -10.30
N ALA A 361 4.63 20.20 -9.93
CA ALA A 361 4.53 21.53 -9.32
C ALA A 361 3.79 22.61 -10.15
N ASP A 362 3.34 22.25 -11.35
CA ASP A 362 2.56 23.07 -12.25
C ASP A 362 1.08 22.61 -12.32
N THR A 363 0.63 21.64 -11.50
CA THR A 363 -0.70 20.99 -11.58
C THR A 363 -1.49 21.00 -10.27
N TYR A 364 -2.27 22.05 -10.02
CA TYR A 364 -3.06 22.23 -8.80
C TYR A 364 -4.29 23.12 -9.05
N GLU A 365 -5.33 23.02 -8.22
CA GLU A 365 -6.54 23.86 -8.36
C GLU A 365 -6.17 25.35 -8.42
N GLY A 366 -6.43 26.02 -9.56
CA GLY A 366 -6.10 27.42 -9.76
C GLY A 366 -4.67 27.72 -10.24
N ALA A 367 -3.94 26.70 -10.71
CA ALA A 367 -2.67 26.86 -11.39
C ALA A 367 -2.77 27.81 -12.61
N PRO A 368 -1.66 28.46 -13.02
CA PRO A 368 -1.65 29.27 -14.22
C PRO A 368 -1.85 28.42 -15.48
N VAL A 369 -2.71 28.86 -16.39
CA VAL A 369 -2.88 28.21 -17.70
C VAL A 369 -1.55 28.17 -18.48
N ILE A 370 -1.10 26.97 -18.87
CA ILE A 370 0.11 26.69 -19.63
C ILE A 370 -0.26 26.20 -21.03
N CYS A 371 -0.26 27.10 -22.01
CA CYS A 371 -0.63 26.76 -23.38
C CYS A 371 0.42 25.93 -24.16
N SER A 372 1.48 25.45 -23.51
CA SER A 372 2.64 24.84 -24.18
C SER A 372 2.94 23.40 -23.75
N ASP A 373 2.25 22.87 -22.75
CA ASP A 373 2.47 21.53 -22.19
C ASP A 373 1.43 20.49 -22.64
N SER A 374 0.70 20.80 -23.72
CA SER A 374 -0.23 19.90 -24.44
C SER A 374 -1.62 19.81 -23.77
N LEU A 375 -2.34 18.69 -23.98
CA LEU A 375 -3.68 18.41 -23.41
C LEU A 375 -3.58 18.11 -21.91
N LYS A 376 -3.04 19.04 -21.14
CA LYS A 376 -2.93 18.97 -19.70
C LYS A 376 -3.92 19.95 -19.07
N ASP A 377 -4.57 19.51 -18.00
CA ASP A 377 -5.47 20.31 -17.16
C ASP A 377 -4.65 20.65 -15.91
N ASN A 378 -3.93 21.77 -15.96
CA ASN A 378 -3.03 22.17 -14.90
C ASN A 378 -3.80 22.77 -13.73
N ASP A 379 -4.96 23.38 -13.97
CA ASP A 379 -5.77 24.02 -12.94
C ASP A 379 -6.89 23.15 -12.33
N CYS A 380 -6.89 21.87 -12.71
CA CYS A 380 -7.73 20.80 -12.20
C CYS A 380 -9.25 21.08 -12.34
N ASP A 381 -9.65 21.88 -13.33
CA ASP A 381 -11.04 22.32 -13.50
C ASP A 381 -11.89 21.34 -14.33
N GLY A 382 -11.24 20.30 -14.88
CA GLY A 382 -11.81 19.26 -15.72
C GLY A 382 -11.73 19.55 -17.21
N ASN A 383 -11.03 20.61 -17.63
CA ASN A 383 -10.73 20.93 -19.02
C ASN A 383 -9.22 21.10 -19.20
N ASP A 384 -8.70 20.62 -20.32
CA ASP A 384 -7.31 20.90 -20.68
C ASP A 384 -7.09 22.42 -20.81
N ASP A 385 -5.94 22.94 -20.37
CA ASP A 385 -5.52 24.34 -20.44
C ASP A 385 -5.66 24.93 -21.84
N LEU A 386 -5.46 24.10 -22.86
CA LEU A 386 -5.61 24.49 -24.26
C LEU A 386 -7.06 24.83 -24.66
N ALA A 387 -8.05 24.35 -23.91
CA ALA A 387 -9.46 24.72 -24.09
C ALA A 387 -9.79 26.10 -23.50
N GLU A 388 -8.88 26.67 -22.69
CA GLU A 388 -9.08 27.97 -22.07
C GLU A 388 -8.91 29.13 -23.07
N ALA A 389 -9.67 30.21 -22.82
CA ALA A 389 -9.65 31.39 -23.68
C ALA A 389 -8.26 32.05 -23.75
N ALA A 390 -7.39 31.80 -22.77
CA ALA A 390 -6.01 32.27 -22.75
C ALA A 390 -5.14 31.61 -23.84
N CYS A 391 -5.47 30.38 -24.27
CA CYS A 391 -4.72 29.61 -25.26
C CYS A 391 -5.28 29.70 -26.68
N ALA A 392 -6.35 30.48 -26.89
CA ALA A 392 -7.03 30.61 -28.18
C ALA A 392 -6.13 31.03 -29.35
N ALA A 393 -4.95 31.62 -29.07
CA ALA A 393 -4.00 32.03 -30.10
C ALA A 393 -3.20 30.85 -30.71
N GLN A 394 -3.17 29.70 -30.02
CA GLN A 394 -2.38 28.50 -30.37
C GLN A 394 -3.23 27.35 -30.94
N VAL A 395 -4.54 27.54 -31.03
CA VAL A 395 -5.48 26.53 -31.52
C VAL A 395 -5.81 26.82 -32.98
N ASP A 396 -5.61 25.85 -33.86
CA ASP A 396 -6.01 25.93 -35.28
C ASP A 396 -7.53 25.74 -35.35
N MET A 397 -8.24 26.86 -35.23
CA MET A 397 -9.68 26.82 -34.96
C MET A 397 -10.49 26.45 -36.21
N ASP A 398 -9.95 26.68 -37.40
CA ASP A 398 -10.62 26.35 -38.67
C ASP A 398 -10.04 25.11 -39.38
N GLY A 399 -8.91 24.59 -38.91
CA GLY A 399 -8.30 23.33 -39.34
C GLY A 399 -7.51 23.45 -40.65
N ASP A 400 -6.94 24.61 -40.94
CA ASP A 400 -6.16 24.84 -42.16
C ASP A 400 -4.64 24.68 -42.01
N GLY A 401 -4.19 24.39 -40.79
CA GLY A 401 -2.82 24.15 -40.39
C GLY A 401 -2.08 25.41 -39.91
N TYR A 402 -2.77 26.54 -39.71
CA TYR A 402 -2.18 27.80 -39.24
C TYR A 402 -2.98 28.40 -38.08
N CYS A 403 -2.28 29.14 -37.21
CA CYS A 403 -2.90 29.87 -36.11
C CYS A 403 -2.25 31.24 -35.96
N THR A 404 -2.80 32.09 -35.09
CA THR A 404 -2.26 33.45 -34.88
C THR A 404 -0.82 33.53 -34.35
N VAL A 405 -0.23 32.42 -33.89
CA VAL A 405 1.15 32.37 -33.38
C VAL A 405 2.06 31.34 -34.07
N GLY A 406 1.58 30.67 -35.13
CA GLY A 406 2.40 29.66 -35.81
C GLY A 406 1.62 28.74 -36.75
N SER A 407 2.15 27.54 -36.95
CA SER A 407 1.52 26.49 -37.78
C SER A 407 1.42 25.17 -37.03
N ASP A 408 0.33 24.45 -37.30
CA ASP A 408 0.10 23.08 -36.86
C ASP A 408 0.71 22.13 -37.89
N ASP A 409 2.04 21.99 -37.83
CA ASP A 409 2.78 21.16 -38.77
C ASP A 409 2.54 19.65 -38.56
N ASN A 410 1.92 19.24 -37.44
CA ASN A 410 1.75 17.84 -37.07
C ASN A 410 0.27 17.36 -37.10
N ASP A 411 -0.67 18.26 -37.45
CA ASP A 411 -2.09 18.01 -37.68
C ASP A 411 -2.80 17.48 -36.41
N ASN A 412 -2.40 18.00 -35.24
CA ASN A 412 -3.00 17.67 -33.95
C ASN A 412 -4.04 18.70 -33.48
N GLY A 413 -4.28 19.75 -34.26
CA GLY A 413 -5.14 20.90 -33.97
C GLY A 413 -4.43 22.08 -33.29
N PHE A 414 -3.09 22.04 -33.17
CA PHE A 414 -2.34 23.00 -32.34
C PHE A 414 -1.09 23.55 -33.02
N CYS A 415 -0.94 24.88 -32.97
CA CYS A 415 0.22 25.56 -33.51
C CYS A 415 1.36 25.69 -32.50
N GLU A 416 2.55 25.28 -32.93
CA GLU A 416 3.80 25.57 -32.24
C GLU A 416 4.36 26.91 -32.72
N ASN A 417 5.08 27.64 -31.85
CA ASN A 417 5.70 28.93 -32.19
C ASN A 417 6.65 28.80 -33.39
N GLY A 418 6.12 29.07 -34.58
CA GLY A 418 6.81 29.00 -35.86
C GLY A 418 7.21 30.41 -36.30
N ALA A 419 8.44 30.58 -36.79
CA ALA A 419 8.95 31.88 -37.20
C ALA A 419 8.19 32.44 -38.44
N GLY A 420 7.12 33.21 -38.19
CA GLY A 420 6.51 34.14 -39.14
C GLY A 420 5.52 33.56 -40.14
N ARG A 421 4.70 32.60 -39.72
CA ARG A 421 3.53 32.10 -40.48
C ARG A 421 2.28 32.23 -39.63
N ASP A 422 1.93 33.48 -39.32
CA ASP A 422 0.86 33.78 -38.37
C ASP A 422 -0.44 34.01 -39.16
N ASP A 423 -1.50 33.26 -38.82
CA ASP A 423 -2.83 33.47 -39.40
C ASP A 423 -3.41 34.81 -38.95
N CYS A 424 -3.92 35.60 -39.90
CA CYS A 424 -4.51 36.89 -39.61
C CYS A 424 -5.99 36.83 -39.21
N ASP A 425 -6.66 35.70 -39.47
CA ASP A 425 -8.03 35.37 -39.06
C ASP A 425 -8.22 33.83 -38.97
N ASP A 426 -7.85 33.28 -37.81
CA ASP A 426 -7.93 31.86 -37.42
C ASP A 426 -9.35 31.22 -37.46
N ASN A 427 -10.36 31.96 -37.95
CA ASN A 427 -11.74 31.47 -38.12
C ASN A 427 -12.13 31.26 -39.59
N ASP A 428 -11.22 31.53 -40.53
CA ASP A 428 -11.45 31.39 -41.97
C ASP A 428 -10.31 30.60 -42.61
N SER A 429 -10.53 29.30 -42.83
CA SER A 429 -9.60 28.36 -43.51
C SER A 429 -9.12 28.75 -44.92
N ASN A 430 -9.54 29.93 -45.43
CA ASN A 430 -9.04 30.52 -46.65
C ASN A 430 -8.10 31.72 -46.41
N ALA A 431 -7.79 32.07 -45.16
CA ALA A 431 -7.10 33.27 -44.71
C ALA A 431 -5.68 33.03 -44.15
N ASN A 432 -5.00 31.98 -44.62
CA ASN A 432 -3.63 31.64 -44.25
C ASN A 432 -2.49 32.48 -44.91
N PRO A 433 -1.25 32.43 -44.37
CA PRO A 433 -0.05 33.18 -44.82
C PRO A 433 0.47 32.99 -46.26
#